data_AF-A0A920SQE9-F1
#
_entry.id   AF-A0A920SQE9-F1
#
_cell.length_a   1.000
_cell.length_b   1.000
_cell.length_c   1.000
_cell.angle_alpha   90.00
_cell.angle_beta   90.00
_cell.angle_gamma   90.00
#
_symmetry.space_group_name_H-M   'P 1'
#
loop_
_entity.id
_entity.type
_entity.pdbx_description
1 polymer ?
#
loop_
_entity_poly.entity_id
_entity_poly.type
_entity_poly.pdbx_seq_one_letter_code
_entity_poly.pdbx_strand_id
1 'polypeptide(L)'
;MTEFTSTDELLDLLRERNPRFDPRSYSFVLEALNSVFHSLGEKRHITGAELAEGVRQVAMERFGPLARTVLEHWGIHSTRDVGSVFFCPG
;
A
#
# COMPACT_ATOMS: atom_id res chain seq x y z
N MET A 1 25.49 9.30 12.50
CA MET A 1 25.80 8.80 11.15
C MET A 1 24.73 7.78 10.81
N THR A 2 23.95 8.07 9.76
CA THR A 2 22.88 7.27 9.13
C THR A 2 21.63 7.02 10.01
N GLU A 3 20.73 8.01 10.10
CA GLU A 3 19.48 8.12 9.34
C GLU A 3 18.37 7.15 9.81
N PHE A 4 17.84 7.39 11.01
CA PHE A 4 16.47 7.02 11.34
C PHE A 4 15.57 8.08 10.71
N THR A 5 15.08 7.83 9.49
CA THR A 5 13.78 8.39 9.11
C THR A 5 12.77 7.65 9.97
N SER A 6 12.34 8.23 11.09
CA SER A 6 11.37 7.57 11.95
C SER A 6 10.12 7.31 11.11
N THR A 7 9.56 6.10 11.19
CA THR A 7 8.37 5.73 10.42
C THR A 7 7.28 6.79 10.60
N ASP A 8 7.12 7.33 11.80
CA ASP A 8 6.19 8.41 12.12
C ASP A 8 6.42 9.70 11.30
N GLU A 9 7.66 10.16 11.13
CA GLU A 9 7.96 11.38 10.34
C GLU A 9 7.66 11.17 8.84
N LEU A 10 7.95 9.98 8.32
CA LEU A 10 7.60 9.62 6.95
C LEU A 10 6.08 9.53 6.78
N LEU A 11 5.38 8.95 7.76
CA LEU A 11 3.92 8.84 7.77
C LEU A 11 3.26 10.23 7.82
N ASP A 12 3.81 11.16 8.60
CA ASP A 12 3.33 12.55 8.66
C ASP A 12 3.53 13.26 7.32
N LEU A 13 4.70 13.12 6.68
CA LEU A 13 4.95 13.69 5.35
C LEU A 13 3.99 13.14 4.28
N LEU A 14 3.72 11.83 4.32
CA LEU A 14 2.78 11.19 3.39
C LEU A 14 1.35 11.68 3.63
N ARG A 15 0.97 11.88 4.90
CA ARG A 15 -0.33 12.43 5.29
C ARG A 15 -0.52 13.87 4.82
N GLU A 16 0.50 14.72 4.94
CA GLU A 16 0.46 16.10 4.45
C GLU A 16 0.29 16.14 2.92
N ARG A 17 0.95 15.22 2.22
CA ARG A 17 0.95 15.17 0.75
C ARG A 17 -0.32 14.55 0.17
N ASN A 18 -0.97 13.63 0.89
CA ASN A 18 -2.21 13.01 0.43
C ASN A 18 -3.13 12.63 1.61
N PRO A 19 -3.86 13.59 2.21
CA PRO A 19 -4.64 13.38 3.43
C PRO A 19 -5.85 12.46 3.26
N ARG A 20 -6.14 12.03 2.03
CA ARG A 20 -7.19 11.05 1.71
C ARG A 20 -6.86 9.65 2.21
N PHE A 21 -5.58 9.31 2.35
CA PHE A 21 -5.13 7.98 2.73
C PHE A 21 -4.67 7.94 4.18
N ASP A 22 -5.09 6.91 4.90
CA ASP A 22 -4.56 6.65 6.25
C ASP A 22 -3.08 6.26 6.13
N PRO A 23 -2.18 6.77 6.99
CA PRO A 23 -0.76 6.44 6.92
C PRO A 23 -0.47 4.92 6.87
N ARG A 24 -1.30 4.10 7.53
CA ARG A 24 -1.18 2.63 7.53
C ARG A 24 -1.38 2.02 6.14
N SER A 25 -2.10 2.70 5.24
CA SER A 25 -2.31 2.24 3.86
C SER A 25 -1.00 2.15 3.08
N TYR A 26 -0.05 3.05 3.34
CA TYR A 26 1.24 3.07 2.64
C TYR A 26 2.09 1.86 3.02
N SER A 27 2.22 1.59 4.32
CA SER A 27 2.92 0.40 4.81
C SER A 27 2.25 -0.88 4.30
N PHE A 28 0.92 -0.91 4.27
CA PHE A 28 0.17 -2.06 3.79
C PHE A 28 0.38 -2.32 2.29
N VAL A 29 0.33 -1.28 1.46
CA VAL A 29 0.58 -1.42 0.01
C VAL A 29 2.03 -1.81 -0.27
N LEU A 30 2.99 -1.31 0.51
CA LEU A 30 4.40 -1.73 0.41
C LEU A 30 4.60 -3.21 0.78
N GLU A 31 3.89 -3.68 1.80
CA GLU A 31 3.90 -5.10 2.17
C GLU A 31 3.30 -5.97 1.06
N ALA A 32 2.17 -5.56 0.50
CA ALA A 32 1.56 -6.25 -0.63
C ALA A 32 2.47 -6.28 -1.86
N LEU A 33 3.17 -5.18 -2.16
CA LEU A 33 4.19 -5.12 -3.19
C LEU A 33 5.31 -6.14 -2.94
N ASN A 34 5.80 -6.22 -1.71
CA ASN A 34 6.84 -7.18 -1.36
C ASN A 34 6.36 -8.62 -1.46
N SER A 35 5.10 -8.90 -1.12
CA SER A 35 4.47 -10.21 -1.33
C SER A 35 4.43 -10.60 -2.81
N VAL A 36 4.08 -9.66 -3.70
CA VAL A 36 4.11 -9.87 -5.16
C VAL A 36 5.53 -10.18 -5.65
N PHE A 37 6.55 -9.51 -5.14
CA PHE A 37 7.94 -9.85 -5.50
C PHE A 37 8.36 -11.24 -5.02
N HIS A 38 7.91 -11.66 -3.85
CA HIS A 38 8.18 -13.01 -3.35
C HIS A 38 7.51 -14.08 -4.21
N SER A 39 6.29 -13.83 -4.72
CA SER A 39 5.60 -14.79 -5.59
C SER A 39 6.17 -14.83 -7.01
N LEU A 40 6.70 -13.72 -7.52
CA LEU A 40 7.32 -13.64 -8.84
C LEU A 40 8.75 -14.22 -8.88
N GLY A 41 9.42 -14.34 -7.73
CA GLY A 41 10.80 -14.82 -7.64
C GLY A 41 11.87 -13.84 -8.15
N GLU A 42 11.47 -12.69 -8.70
CA GLU A 42 12.36 -11.62 -9.16
C GLU A 42 11.74 -10.23 -8.95
N LYS A 43 12.59 -9.23 -8.73
CA LYS A 43 12.18 -7.82 -8.65
C LYS A 43 12.12 -7.23 -10.06
N ARG A 44 10.94 -7.33 -10.70
CA ARG A 44 10.67 -6.74 -12.02
C ARG A 44 9.69 -5.58 -11.94
N HIS A 45 9.51 -4.85 -13.04
CA HIS A 45 8.45 -3.85 -13.10
C HIS A 45 7.09 -4.54 -13.01
N ILE A 46 6.31 -4.21 -11.98
CA ILE A 46 4.96 -4.75 -11.81
C ILE A 46 3.92 -3.77 -12.35
N THR A 47 2.87 -4.31 -12.91
CA THR A 47 1.70 -3.54 -13.35
C THR A 47 0.84 -3.14 -12.15
N GLY A 48 0.04 -2.08 -12.31
CA GLY A 48 -0.94 -1.70 -11.29
C GLY A 48 -1.97 -2.81 -11.00
N ALA A 49 -2.24 -3.68 -11.98
CA ALA A 49 -3.11 -4.84 -11.81
C ALA A 49 -2.48 -5.91 -10.92
N GLU A 50 -1.20 -6.25 -11.15
CA GLU A 50 -0.45 -7.17 -10.28
C GLU A 50 -0.36 -6.64 -8.83
N LEU A 51 -0.15 -5.33 -8.66
CA LEU A 51 -0.15 -4.72 -7.33
C LEU A 51 -1.52 -4.81 -6.65
N ALA A 52 -2.59 -4.43 -7.36
CA ALA A 52 -3.95 -4.46 -6.83
C ALA A 52 -4.38 -5.88 -6.44
N GLU A 53 -3.96 -6.88 -7.22
CA GLU A 53 -4.15 -8.29 -6.90
C GLU A 53 -3.41 -8.69 -5.62
N GLY A 54 -2.13 -8.31 -5.49
CA GLY A 54 -1.35 -8.55 -4.27
C GLY A 54 -1.99 -7.90 -3.04
N VAL A 55 -2.45 -6.65 -3.15
CA VAL A 55 -3.16 -5.94 -2.08
C VAL A 55 -4.43 -6.69 -1.68
N ARG A 56 -5.20 -7.19 -2.65
CA ARG A 56 -6.39 -8.00 -2.38
C ARG A 56 -6.05 -9.27 -1.62
N GLN A 57 -5.03 -10.01 -2.08
CA GLN A 57 -4.62 -11.27 -1.46
C GLN A 57 -4.18 -11.05 -0.01
N VAL A 58 -3.26 -10.11 0.22
CA VAL A 58 -2.77 -9.80 1.57
C VAL A 58 -3.91 -9.31 2.48
N ALA A 59 -4.86 -8.52 1.95
CA ALA A 59 -6.00 -8.05 2.74
C ALA A 59 -6.94 -9.19 3.13
N MET A 60 -7.21 -10.11 2.19
CA MET A 60 -8.04 -11.29 2.45
C MET A 60 -7.37 -12.26 3.42
N GLU A 61 -6.07 -12.48 3.30
CA GLU A 61 -5.32 -13.35 4.20
C GLU A 61 -5.26 -12.79 5.63
N ARG A 62 -5.10 -11.47 5.77
CA ARG A 62 -4.95 -10.83 7.08
C ARG A 62 -6.27 -10.51 7.77
N PHE A 63 -7.27 -10.04 7.02
CA PHE A 63 -8.51 -9.50 7.57
C PHE A 63 -9.75 -10.30 7.19
N GLY A 64 -9.62 -11.26 6.27
CA GLY A 64 -10.71 -12.12 5.82
C GLY A 64 -11.92 -11.30 5.36
N PRO A 65 -13.13 -11.55 5.91
CA PRO A 65 -14.35 -10.82 5.54
C PRO A 65 -14.27 -9.30 5.77
N LEU A 66 -13.40 -8.85 6.70
CA LEU A 66 -13.24 -7.44 7.04
C LEU A 66 -12.28 -6.69 6.12
N ALA A 67 -11.65 -7.38 5.17
CA ALA A 67 -10.68 -6.79 4.25
C ALA A 67 -11.20 -5.51 3.58
N ARG A 68 -12.43 -5.55 3.06
CA ARG A 68 -13.07 -4.37 2.45
C ARG A 68 -13.21 -3.22 3.44
N THR A 69 -13.75 -3.47 4.62
CA THR A 69 -14.00 -2.44 5.63
C THR A 69 -12.70 -1.78 6.10
N VAL A 70 -11.63 -2.57 6.27
CA VAL A 70 -10.31 -2.05 6.67
C VAL A 70 -9.71 -1.19 5.56
N LEU A 71 -9.75 -1.65 4.30
CA LEU A 71 -9.24 -0.88 3.16
C LEU A 71 -10.01 0.42 2.96
N GLU A 72 -11.34 0.38 3.06
CA GLU A 72 -12.20 1.57 2.97
C GLU A 72 -11.93 2.55 4.12
N HIS A 73 -11.70 2.05 5.33
CA HIS A 73 -11.31 2.89 6.48
C HIS A 73 -9.96 3.58 6.25
N TRP A 74 -9.07 2.96 5.48
CA TRP A 74 -7.78 3.55 5.10
C TRP A 74 -7.84 4.42 3.84
N GLY A 75 -9.03 4.65 3.27
CA GLY A 75 -9.24 5.49 2.09
C GLY A 75 -9.05 4.77 0.75
N ILE A 76 -8.82 3.45 0.74
CA ILE A 76 -8.70 2.62 -0.46
C ILE A 76 -10.09 2.04 -0.79
N HIS A 77 -10.78 2.65 -1.77
CA HIS A 77 -12.11 2.22 -2.20
C HIS A 77 -12.09 1.43 -3.52
N SER A 78 -10.98 1.52 -4.26
CA SER A 78 -10.83 0.92 -5.58
C SER A 78 -9.38 0.54 -5.86
N THR A 79 -9.17 -0.30 -6.87
CA THR A 79 -7.83 -0.64 -7.37
C THR A 79 -7.07 0.58 -7.91
N ARG A 80 -7.79 1.62 -8.34
CA ARG A 80 -7.20 2.91 -8.74
C ARG A 80 -6.57 3.63 -7.54
N ASP A 81 -7.21 3.57 -6.37
CA ASP A 81 -6.68 4.17 -5.15
C ASP A 81 -5.35 3.52 -4.72
N VAL A 82 -5.21 2.20 -4.89
CA VAL A 82 -3.93 1.49 -4.69
C VAL A 82 -2.85 2.07 -5.59
N GLY A 83 -3.18 2.33 -6.85
CA GLY A 83 -2.29 3.00 -7.79
C GLY A 83 -1.94 4.42 -7.33
N SER A 84 -2.86 5.17 -6.74
CA SER A 84 -2.60 6.51 -6.20
C SER A 84 -1.75 6.51 -4.91
N VAL A 85 -1.83 5.45 -4.11
CA VAL A 85 -0.95 5.24 -2.94
C VAL A 85 0.48 4.94 -3.40
N PHE A 86 0.63 4.15 -4.47
CA PHE A 86 1.95 3.75 -5.00
C PHE A 86 2.58 4.79 -5.95
N PHE A 87 1.76 5.48 -6.75
CA PHE A 87 2.15 6.44 -7.76
C PHE A 87 1.42 7.76 -7.51
N CYS A 88 2.14 8.73 -6.95
CA CYS A 88 1.69 10.12 -6.97
C CYS A 88 2.02 10.68 -8.37
N PRO A 89 1.03 10.98 -9.24
CA PRO A 89 1.33 11.75 -10.43
C PRO A 89 1.83 13.13 -9.95
N GLY A 90 3.04 13.49 -10.37
CA GLY A 90 3.50 14.88 -10.39
C GLY A 90 2.86 15.62 -11.55
#